data_AF-A0A7Y5AQX7-F1
#
_entry.id   AF-A0A7Y5AQX7-F1
#
_cell.length_a   1.000
_cell.length_b   1.000
_cell.length_c   1.000
_cell.angle_alpha   90.00
_cell.angle_beta   90.00
_cell.angle_gamma   90.00
#
_symmetry.space_group_name_H-M   'P 1'
#
loop_
_entity.id
_entity.type
_entity.pdbx_description
1 polymer ?
#
loop_
_entity_poly.entity_id
_entity_poly.type
_entity_poly.pdbx_seq_one_letter_code
_entity_poly.pdbx_strand_id
1 'polypeptide(L)'
;MLKKYLQTQQDNFDAMRSRHSRLQQLAGQEQQRGNLLAQHIGSLENNQQMLCSLSLQNLSGLKHIMHDLAAEQQQRSALAEQEAATQQQACNKQAAYNLAIEQLLQQRQQRQQLQQQRREQKQQDELAMQMYQRQRMSG
;
A
#
# COMPACT_ATOMS: atom_id res chain seq x y z
N MET A 1 12.84 21.23 7.02
CA MET A 1 12.80 19.85 7.54
C MET A 1 11.53 19.11 7.15
N LEU A 2 10.33 19.57 7.52
CA LEU A 2 9.08 18.82 7.29
C LEU A 2 8.77 18.48 5.82
N LYS A 3 9.08 19.37 4.86
CA LYS A 3 8.92 19.08 3.42
C LYS A 3 9.84 17.95 2.92
N LYS A 4 11.10 17.92 3.39
CA LYS A 4 12.05 16.84 3.06
C LYS A 4 11.58 15.51 3.68
N TYR A 5 11.07 15.57 4.91
CA TYR A 5 10.49 14.40 5.56
C TYR A 5 9.28 13.86 4.77
N LEU A 6 8.35 14.73 4.33
CA LEU A 6 7.22 14.31 3.49
C LEU A 6 7.70 13.60 2.22
N GLN A 7 8.71 14.15 1.52
CA GLN A 7 9.27 13.50 0.33
C GLN A 7 9.77 12.08 0.64
N THR A 8 10.56 11.91 1.71
CA THR A 8 11.03 10.58 2.12
C THR A 8 9.87 9.63 2.45
N GLN A 9 8.79 10.13 3.05
CA GLN A 9 7.60 9.32 3.34
C GLN A 9 6.82 8.95 2.07
N GLN A 10 6.82 9.81 1.04
CA GLN A 10 6.25 9.50 -0.27
C GLN A 10 7.08 8.44 -1.01
N ASP A 11 8.41 8.59 -1.03
CA ASP A 11 9.32 7.61 -1.64
C ASP A 11 9.17 6.22 -0.98
N ASN A 12 9.10 6.19 0.36
CA ASN A 12 8.85 4.96 1.11
C ASN A 12 7.48 4.36 0.79
N PHE A 13 6.45 5.21 0.66
CA PHE A 13 5.11 4.76 0.31
C PHE A 13 5.06 4.12 -1.09
N ASP A 14 5.79 4.69 -2.06
CA ASP A 14 5.89 4.11 -3.39
C ASP A 14 6.60 2.73 -3.38
N ALA A 15 7.67 2.60 -2.59
CA ALA A 15 8.32 1.31 -2.38
C ALA A 15 7.35 0.28 -1.74
N MET A 16 6.55 0.71 -0.76
CA MET A 16 5.52 -0.14 -0.14
C MET A 16 4.44 -0.58 -1.12
N ARG A 17 4.00 0.30 -2.03
CA ARG A 17 3.04 -0.02 -3.09
C ARG A 17 3.60 -1.03 -4.08
N SER A 18 4.85 -0.85 -4.50
CA SER A 18 5.54 -1.81 -5.36
C SER A 18 5.63 -3.18 -4.70
N ARG A 19 5.98 -3.23 -3.41
CA ARG A 19 5.98 -4.47 -2.62
C ARG A 19 4.59 -5.10 -2.55
N HIS A 20 3.55 -4.32 -2.29
CA HIS A 20 2.17 -4.83 -2.25
C HIS A 20 1.77 -5.48 -3.58
N SER A 21 2.06 -4.83 -4.71
CA SER A 21 1.78 -5.38 -6.04
C SER A 21 2.49 -6.72 -6.27
N ARG A 22 3.74 -6.86 -5.82
CA ARG A 22 4.49 -8.13 -5.94
C ARG A 22 3.88 -9.23 -5.08
N LEU A 23 3.50 -8.92 -3.83
CA LEU A 23 2.86 -9.87 -2.93
C LEU A 23 1.49 -10.32 -3.46
N GLN A 24 0.73 -9.41 -4.08
CA GLN A 24 -0.56 -9.73 -4.69
C GLN A 24 -0.39 -10.65 -5.90
N GLN A 25 0.63 -10.42 -6.73
CA GLN A 25 0.98 -11.33 -7.83
C GLN A 25 1.38 -12.72 -7.30
N LEU A 26 2.19 -12.77 -6.25
CA LEU A 26 2.59 -14.02 -5.61
C LEU A 26 1.39 -14.79 -5.06
N ALA A 27 0.48 -14.13 -4.35
CA ALA A 27 -0.75 -14.74 -3.85
C ALA A 27 -1.59 -15.32 -5.00
N GLY A 28 -1.74 -14.59 -6.11
CA GLY A 28 -2.42 -15.08 -7.31
C GLY A 28 -1.74 -16.31 -7.93
N GLN A 29 -0.40 -16.35 -7.97
CA GLN A 29 0.35 -17.51 -8.46
C GLN A 29 0.17 -18.73 -7.55
N GLU A 30 0.21 -18.57 -6.23
CA GLU A 30 0.01 -19.68 -5.29
C GLU A 30 -1.43 -20.22 -5.36
N GLN A 31 -2.42 -19.35 -5.56
CA GLN A 31 -3.81 -19.77 -5.79
C GLN A 31 -3.95 -20.55 -7.11
N GLN A 32 -3.34 -20.07 -8.20
CA GLN A 32 -3.31 -20.79 -9.48
C GLN A 32 -2.64 -22.16 -9.35
N ARG A 33 -1.51 -22.23 -8.64
CA ARG A 33 -0.79 -23.48 -8.38
C ARG A 33 -1.65 -24.48 -7.60
N GLY A 34 -2.41 -24.00 -6.61
CA GLY A 34 -3.41 -24.79 -5.89
C GLY A 34 -4.51 -25.35 -6.80
N ASN A 35 -5.06 -24.51 -7.68
CA ASN A 35 -6.10 -24.92 -8.63
C ASN A 35 -5.60 -25.99 -9.61
N LEU A 36 -4.40 -25.83 -10.15
CA LEU A 36 -3.78 -26.82 -11.04
C LEU A 36 -3.54 -28.15 -10.32
N LEU A 37 -3.09 -28.12 -9.07
CA LEU A 37 -2.90 -29.32 -8.26
C LEU A 37 -4.24 -30.03 -7.99
N ALA A 38 -5.29 -29.28 -7.66
CA ALA A 38 -6.63 -29.85 -7.47
C ALA A 38 -7.17 -30.50 -8.76
N GLN A 39 -6.97 -29.87 -9.92
CA GLN A 39 -7.34 -30.44 -11.22
C GLN A 39 -6.57 -31.75 -11.50
N HIS A 40 -5.27 -31.78 -11.18
CA HIS A 40 -4.44 -32.98 -11.35
C HIS A 40 -4.86 -34.12 -10.41
N ILE A 41 -5.20 -33.81 -9.16
CA ILE A 41 -5.74 -34.81 -8.21
C ILE A 41 -7.04 -35.40 -8.74
N GLY A 42 -7.97 -34.55 -9.23
CA GLY A 42 -9.25 -35.01 -9.78
C GLY A 42 -9.10 -35.86 -11.05
N SER A 43 -8.08 -35.62 -11.88
CA SER A 43 -7.85 -36.45 -13.08
C SER A 43 -7.33 -37.86 -12.75
N LEU A 44 -6.58 -38.01 -11.65
CA LEU A 44 -6.08 -39.30 -11.17
C LEU A 44 -7.20 -40.21 -10.64
N GLU A 45 -8.30 -39.65 -10.14
CA GLU A 45 -9.44 -40.42 -9.62
C GLU A 45 -10.26 -41.08 -10.72
N ASN A 46 -10.27 -40.51 -11.93
CA ASN A 46 -11.06 -40.98 -13.06
C ASN A 46 -10.32 -42.01 -13.94
N ASN A 47 -9.11 -42.41 -13.57
CA ASN A 47 -8.26 -43.24 -14.41
C ASN A 47 -8.61 -44.72 -14.27
N GLN A 48 -9.52 -45.22 -15.12
CA GLN A 48 -10.04 -46.61 -15.11
C GLN A 48 -9.03 -47.68 -15.59
N GLN A 49 -7.81 -47.32 -15.97
CA GLN A 49 -6.83 -48.24 -16.58
C GLN A 49 -6.06 -49.13 -15.59
N MET A 50 -6.44 -49.14 -14.31
CA MET A 50 -5.66 -49.81 -13.28
C MET A 50 -6.14 -51.23 -13.00
N LEU A 51 -5.61 -52.14 -13.81
CA LEU A 51 -6.00 -53.55 -13.82
C LEU A 51 -5.11 -54.46 -12.96
N CYS A 52 -3.96 -53.98 -12.45
CA CYS A 52 -3.04 -54.79 -11.65
C CYS A 52 -2.82 -54.24 -10.23
N SER A 53 -2.55 -55.12 -9.27
CA SER A 53 -2.37 -54.78 -7.85
C SER A 53 -1.25 -53.76 -7.60
N LEU A 54 -0.14 -53.85 -8.35
CA LEU A 54 0.98 -52.91 -8.26
C LEU A 54 0.56 -51.49 -8.70
N SER A 55 -0.24 -51.37 -9.77
CA SER A 55 -0.75 -50.08 -10.24
C SER A 55 -1.66 -49.42 -9.19
N LEU A 56 -2.51 -50.20 -8.53
CA LEU A 56 -3.38 -49.73 -7.44
C LEU A 56 -2.58 -49.26 -6.22
N GLN A 57 -1.53 -49.98 -5.83
CA GLN A 57 -0.64 -49.57 -4.74
C GLN A 57 0.10 -48.27 -5.06
N ASN A 58 0.63 -48.14 -6.28
CA ASN A 58 1.31 -46.93 -6.72
C ASN A 58 0.38 -45.72 -6.74
N LEU A 59 -0.86 -45.87 -7.23
CA LEU A 59 -1.85 -44.80 -7.15
C LEU A 59 -2.17 -44.44 -5.71
N SER A 60 -2.36 -45.43 -4.84
CA SER A 60 -2.67 -45.16 -3.43
C SER A 60 -1.56 -44.35 -2.76
N GLY A 61 -0.30 -44.70 -3.00
CA GLY A 61 0.85 -43.94 -2.51
C GLY A 61 0.90 -42.53 -3.10
N LEU A 62 0.70 -42.42 -4.42
CA LEU A 62 0.73 -41.12 -5.11
C LEU A 62 -0.43 -40.20 -4.67
N LYS A 63 -1.61 -40.74 -4.41
CA LYS A 63 -2.75 -39.98 -3.85
C LYS A 63 -2.41 -39.39 -2.50
N HIS A 64 -1.77 -40.16 -1.62
CA HIS A 64 -1.36 -39.65 -0.31
C HIS A 64 -0.38 -38.48 -0.45
N ILE A 65 0.67 -38.65 -1.26
CA ILE A 65 1.66 -37.60 -1.55
C ILE A 65 0.99 -36.35 -2.13
N MET A 66 0.06 -36.52 -3.08
CA MET A 66 -0.63 -35.39 -3.70
C MET A 66 -1.57 -34.67 -2.73
N HIS A 67 -2.23 -35.38 -1.83
CA HIS A 67 -3.04 -34.77 -0.78
C HIS A 67 -2.19 -33.97 0.21
N ASP A 68 -1.05 -34.50 0.63
CA ASP A 68 -0.10 -33.77 1.50
C ASP A 68 0.41 -32.51 0.80
N LEU A 69 0.79 -32.63 -0.48
CA LEU A 69 1.21 -31.49 -1.28
C LEU A 69 0.08 -30.45 -1.41
N ALA A 70 -1.17 -30.87 -1.54
CA ALA A 70 -2.32 -29.97 -1.62
C ALA A 70 -2.57 -29.24 -0.31
N ALA A 71 -2.44 -29.92 0.83
CA ALA A 71 -2.53 -29.30 2.14
C ALA A 71 -1.43 -28.25 2.35
N GLU A 72 -0.18 -28.58 2.00
CA GLU A 72 0.92 -27.62 2.05
C GLU A 72 0.68 -26.43 1.11
N GLN A 73 0.17 -26.69 -0.10
CA GLN A 73 -0.14 -25.66 -1.07
C GLN A 73 -1.23 -24.71 -0.58
N GLN A 74 -2.28 -25.24 0.06
CA GLN A 74 -3.34 -24.44 0.66
C GLN A 74 -2.78 -23.53 1.76
N GLN A 75 -1.89 -24.05 2.61
CA GLN A 75 -1.23 -23.24 3.64
C GLN A 75 -0.36 -22.14 3.03
N ARG A 76 0.42 -22.44 1.99
CA ARG A 76 1.24 -21.45 1.27
C ARG A 76 0.38 -20.35 0.65
N SER A 77 -0.74 -20.70 0.02
CA SER A 77 -1.68 -19.73 -0.55
C SER A 77 -2.26 -18.81 0.53
N ALA A 78 -2.70 -19.39 1.67
CA ALA A 78 -3.25 -18.62 2.78
C ALA A 78 -2.22 -17.64 3.38
N LEU A 79 -0.96 -18.07 3.53
CA LEU A 79 0.13 -17.22 3.99
C LEU A 79 0.41 -16.07 3.01
N ALA A 80 0.47 -16.35 1.71
CA ALA A 80 0.70 -15.33 0.69
C ALA A 80 -0.43 -14.27 0.65
N GLU A 81 -1.69 -14.71 0.78
CA GLU A 81 -2.84 -13.81 0.88
C GLU A 81 -2.78 -12.95 2.15
N GLN A 82 -2.44 -13.54 3.29
CA GLN A 82 -2.29 -12.84 4.55
C GLN A 82 -1.18 -11.79 4.51
N GLU A 83 -0.04 -12.11 3.89
CA GLU A 83 1.07 -11.17 3.70
C GLU A 83 0.65 -9.98 2.82
N ALA A 84 -0.03 -10.25 1.71
CA ALA A 84 -0.54 -9.21 0.82
C ALA A 84 -1.52 -8.28 1.55
N ALA A 85 -2.44 -8.85 2.35
CA ALA A 85 -3.41 -8.09 3.15
C ALA A 85 -2.72 -7.24 4.22
N THR A 86 -1.73 -7.80 4.92
CA THR A 86 -0.95 -7.09 5.94
C THR A 86 -0.20 -5.91 5.32
N GLN A 87 0.41 -6.11 4.15
CA GLN A 87 1.08 -5.04 3.42
C GLN A 87 0.08 -3.95 2.97
N GLN A 88 -1.12 -4.31 2.52
CA GLN A 88 -2.16 -3.33 2.17
C GLN A 88 -2.56 -2.47 3.37
N GLN A 89 -2.73 -3.08 4.55
CA GLN A 89 -3.03 -2.34 5.78
C GLN A 89 -1.90 -1.36 6.14
N ALA A 90 -0.64 -1.78 5.99
CA ALA A 90 0.51 -0.90 6.20
C ALA A 90 0.52 0.28 5.22
N CYS A 91 0.24 0.02 3.93
CA CYS A 91 0.07 1.08 2.93
C CYS A 91 -1.03 2.07 3.32
N ASN A 92 -2.19 1.60 3.74
CA ASN A 92 -3.30 2.47 4.14
C ASN A 92 -2.92 3.39 5.31
N LYS A 93 -2.21 2.85 6.31
CA LYS A 93 -1.69 3.65 7.44
C LYS A 93 -0.70 4.71 6.95
N GLN A 94 0.24 4.33 6.10
CA GLN A 94 1.24 5.26 5.55
C GLN A 94 0.59 6.38 4.71
N ALA A 95 -0.42 6.06 3.91
CA ALA A 95 -1.16 7.05 3.14
C ALA A 95 -1.85 8.07 4.06
N ALA A 96 -2.48 7.61 5.15
CA ALA A 96 -3.10 8.49 6.14
C ALA A 96 -2.07 9.41 6.82
N TYR A 97 -0.88 8.90 7.15
CA TYR A 97 0.20 9.72 7.71
C TYR A 97 0.69 10.78 6.72
N ASN A 98 0.90 10.42 5.45
CA ASN A 98 1.32 11.37 4.41
C ASN A 98 0.30 12.51 4.27
N LEU A 99 -1.00 12.16 4.22
CA LEU A 99 -2.08 13.14 4.15
C LEU A 99 -2.07 14.10 5.36
N ALA A 100 -1.87 13.57 6.57
CA ALA A 100 -1.81 14.40 7.77
C ALA A 100 -0.63 15.39 7.74
N ILE A 101 0.53 14.96 7.24
CA ILE A 101 1.71 15.83 7.08
C ILE A 101 1.45 16.92 6.03
N GLU A 102 0.82 16.57 4.91
CA GLU A 102 0.43 17.51 3.87
C GLU A 102 -0.53 18.59 4.39
N GLN A 103 -1.56 18.20 5.13
CA GLN A 103 -2.49 19.13 5.77
C GLN A 103 -1.77 20.08 6.74
N LEU A 104 -0.84 19.56 7.54
CA LEU A 104 -0.06 20.36 8.47
C LEU A 104 0.83 21.38 7.73
N LEU A 105 1.46 20.98 6.62
CA LEU A 105 2.23 21.87 5.77
C LEU A 105 1.36 22.98 5.16
N GLN A 106 0.18 22.64 4.64
CA GLN A 106 -0.77 23.61 4.10
C GLN A 106 -1.22 24.62 5.16
N GLN A 107 -1.58 24.16 6.36
CA GLN A 107 -1.95 25.06 7.47
C GLN A 107 -0.81 26.01 7.84
N ARG A 108 0.44 25.53 7.87
CA ARG A 108 1.61 26.38 8.13
C ARG A 108 1.78 27.44 7.05
N GLN A 109 1.62 27.07 5.79
CA GLN A 109 1.71 28.00 4.67
C GLN A 109 0.62 29.08 4.73
N GLN A 110 -0.63 28.69 4.99
CA GLN A 110 -1.74 29.64 5.16
C GLN A 110 -1.48 30.62 6.32
N ARG A 111 -1.01 30.12 7.47
CA ARG A 111 -0.66 30.98 8.61
C ARG A 111 0.47 31.96 8.27
N GLN A 112 1.48 31.52 7.52
CA GLN A 112 2.58 32.39 7.08
C GLN A 112 2.08 33.48 6.13
N GLN A 113 1.25 33.13 5.14
CA GLN A 113 0.64 34.09 4.21
C GLN A 113 -0.21 35.12 4.95
N LEU A 114 -1.06 34.66 5.88
CA LEU A 114 -1.90 35.56 6.68
C LEU A 114 -1.06 36.52 7.54
N GLN A 115 0.03 36.03 8.14
CA GLN A 115 0.94 36.89 8.92
C GLN A 115 1.65 37.91 8.02
N GLN A 116 2.04 37.51 6.82
CA GLN A 116 2.67 38.40 5.86
C GLN A 116 1.70 39.49 5.39
N GLN A 117 0.47 39.13 5.00
CA GLN A 117 -0.58 40.08 4.63
C GLN A 117 -0.88 41.08 5.76
N ARG A 118 -0.99 40.62 7.00
CA ARG A 118 -1.19 41.53 8.16
C ARG A 118 -0.03 42.50 8.36
N ARG A 119 1.22 42.06 8.12
CA ARG A 119 2.40 42.94 8.21
C ARG A 119 2.39 43.98 7.08
N GLU A 120 2.10 43.56 5.86
CA GLU A 120 2.01 44.45 4.69
C GLU A 120 0.89 45.47 4.87
N GLN A 121 -0.29 45.05 5.33
CA GLN A 121 -1.41 45.94 5.62
C GLN A 121 -1.03 46.97 6.69
N LYS A 122 -0.42 46.54 7.80
CA LYS A 122 0.02 47.45 8.86
C LYS A 122 1.03 48.50 8.35
N GLN A 123 1.96 48.08 7.49
CA GLN A 123 2.93 49.01 6.88
C GLN A 123 2.25 50.01 5.94
N GLN A 124 1.28 49.58 5.15
CA GLN A 124 0.49 50.47 4.28
C GLN A 124 -0.30 51.50 5.09
N ASP A 125 -0.94 51.06 6.18
CA ASP A 125 -1.70 51.95 7.08
C ASP A 125 -0.76 52.99 7.74
N GLU A 126 0.42 52.56 8.19
CA GLU A 126 1.45 53.44 8.76
C GLU A 126 1.93 54.50 7.74
N LEU A 127 2.19 54.10 6.49
CA LEU A 127 2.58 55.01 5.41
C LEU A 127 1.46 56.01 5.08
N ALA A 128 0.21 55.54 4.98
CA ALA A 128 -0.95 56.40 4.72
C ALA A 128 -1.12 57.45 5.81
N MET A 129 -0.99 57.06 7.09
CA MET A 129 -1.03 57.99 8.22
C MET A 129 0.09 59.04 8.16
N GLN A 130 1.33 58.63 7.84
CA GLN A 130 2.44 59.57 7.70
C GLN A 130 2.22 60.57 6.55
N MET A 131 1.72 60.11 5.40
CA MET A 131 1.40 60.99 4.28
C MET A 131 0.30 61.99 4.64
N TYR A 132 -0.77 61.52 5.31
CA TYR A 132 -1.84 62.39 5.78
C TYR A 132 -1.33 63.46 6.77
N GLN A 133 -0.50 63.08 7.73
CA GLN A 133 0.12 64.01 8.67
C GLN A 133 1.00 65.05 7.97
N ARG A 134 1.81 64.64 6.98
CA ARG A 134 2.63 65.58 6.19
C ARG A 134 1.76 66.56 5.41
N GLN A 135 0.70 66.11 4.74
CA GLN A 135 -0.22 66.99 4.02
C GLN A 135 -0.86 68.03 4.96
N ARG A 136 -1.25 67.60 6.16
CA ARG A 136 -1.84 68.50 7.16
C ARG A 136 -0.86 69.53 7.74
N MET A 137 0.44 69.23 7.74
CA MET A 137 1.48 70.17 8.20
C MET A 137 2.01 71.10 7.10
N SER A 138 1.68 70.82 5.83
CA SER A 138 2.17 71.58 4.66
C SER A 138 1.14 72.54 4.07
N GLY A 139 -0.09 72.55 4.60
CA GLY A 139 -1.17 73.46 4.22
C GLY A 139 -1.63 74.27 5.42
#